data_AF-A0A6M0Q5U6-F1
#
_entry.id   AF-A0A6M0Q5U6-F1
#
_cell.length_a   1.000
_cell.length_b   1.000
_cell.length_c   1.000
_cell.angle_alpha   90.00
_cell.angle_beta   90.00
_cell.angle_gamma   90.00
#
_symmetry.space_group_name_H-M   'P 1'
#
loop_
_entity.id
_entity.type
_entity.pdbx_description
1 polymer ?
#
loop_
_entity_poly.entity_id
_entity_poly.type
_entity_poly.pdbx_seq_one_letter_code
_entity_poly.pdbx_strand_id
1 'polypeptide(L)'
;MTTFFMKVIMCPLIVALSAFILPNVNFANMIQPIIIGLVLAVVGTMMEYLFLKEGTVWLSTFLDFVAATVVVYILGLWMEGAVVTFLGALLVGIFLGISEHFTHLFLVRANKTQKSYQ
;
A
#
# COMPACT_ATOMS: atom_id res chain seq x y z
N MET A 1 -9.80 4.13 12.28
CA MET A 1 -8.62 4.56 13.07
C MET A 1 -7.57 3.47 13.19
N THR A 2 -7.90 2.26 13.64
CA THR A 2 -6.92 1.16 13.79
C THR A 2 -6.20 0.79 12.49
N THR A 3 -6.88 0.79 11.34
CA THR A 3 -6.25 0.43 10.06
C THR A 3 -5.21 1.45 9.58
N PHE A 4 -5.47 2.74 9.81
CA PHE A 4 -4.53 3.80 9.45
C PHE A 4 -3.19 3.61 10.17
N PHE A 5 -3.22 3.37 11.48
CA PHE A 5 -2.00 3.12 12.26
C PHE A 5 -1.24 1.87 11.79
N MET A 6 -1.94 0.80 11.41
CA MET A 6 -1.30 -0.38 10.83
C MET A 6 -0.63 -0.05 9.49
N LYS A 7 -1.32 0.67 8.59
CA LYS A 7 -0.80 1.04 7.28
C LYS A 7 0.40 1.99 7.37
N VAL A 8 0.39 2.94 8.31
CA VAL A 8 1.51 3.87 8.56
C VAL A 8 2.80 3.13 8.89
N ILE A 9 2.73 1.93 9.48
CA ILE A 9 3.92 1.11 9.78
C ILE A 9 4.19 0.11 8.66
N MET A 10 3.14 -0.60 8.20
CA MET A 10 3.28 -1.69 7.23
C MET A 10 3.67 -1.19 5.83
N CYS A 11 3.10 -0.08 5.35
CA CYS A 11 3.38 0.41 4.00
C CYS A 11 4.86 0.82 3.85
N PRO A 12 5.45 1.68 4.71
CA PRO A 12 6.89 1.96 4.67
C PRO A 12 7.76 0.72 4.76
N LEU A 13 7.39 -0.23 5.65
CA LEU A 13 8.17 -1.45 5.87
C LEU A 13 8.17 -2.34 4.63
N ILE A 14 7.03 -2.53 3.97
CA ILE A 14 6.92 -3.32 2.73
C ILE A 14 7.67 -2.64 1.59
N VAL A 15 7.57 -1.32 1.45
CA VAL A 15 8.29 -0.58 0.40
C VAL A 15 9.80 -0.66 0.62
N ALA A 16 10.27 -0.47 1.85
CA ALA A 16 11.68 -0.60 2.20
C ALA A 16 12.20 -2.04 1.99
N LEU A 17 11.44 -3.04 2.41
CA LEU A 17 11.79 -4.44 2.22
C LEU A 17 11.83 -4.80 0.72
N SER A 18 10.89 -4.28 -0.05
CA SER A 18 10.86 -4.49 -1.50
C SER A 18 12.09 -3.90 -2.18
N ALA A 19 12.56 -2.72 -1.74
CA ALA A 19 13.80 -2.13 -2.25
C ALA A 19 15.05 -2.94 -1.90
N PHE A 20 15.02 -3.69 -0.79
CA PHE A 20 16.12 -4.58 -0.40
C PHE A 20 16.16 -5.87 -1.24
N ILE A 21 14.98 -6.38 -1.65
CA ILE A 21 14.85 -7.66 -2.35
C ILE A 21 14.86 -7.47 -3.88
N LEU A 22 14.27 -6.39 -4.38
CA LEU A 22 14.06 -6.17 -5.81
C LEU A 22 15.17 -5.28 -6.40
N PRO A 23 15.96 -5.77 -7.36
CA PRO A 23 16.96 -4.93 -8.04
C PRO A 23 16.33 -3.81 -8.88
N ASN A 24 15.04 -3.93 -9.17
CA ASN A 24 14.25 -2.98 -9.97
C ASN A 24 13.72 -1.79 -9.15
N VAL A 25 14.00 -1.75 -7.85
CA VAL A 25 13.56 -0.72 -6.91
C VAL A 25 14.76 -0.29 -6.09
N ASN A 26 15.39 0.82 -6.47
CA ASN A 26 16.53 1.37 -5.75
C ASN A 26 16.20 2.77 -5.27
N PHE A 27 16.35 2.99 -3.96
CA PHE A 27 16.19 4.29 -3.33
C PHE A 27 17.56 4.80 -2.90
N ALA A 28 17.86 6.07 -3.19
CA ALA A 28 19.13 6.69 -2.80
C ALA A 28 19.26 6.77 -1.27
N ASN A 29 18.15 7.05 -0.57
CA ASN A 29 18.11 7.27 0.86
C ASN A 29 16.94 6.52 1.51
N MET A 30 17.13 6.02 2.75
CA MET A 30 16.08 5.35 3.54
C MET A 30 14.84 6.23 3.84
N ILE A 31 14.96 7.55 3.69
CA ILE A 31 13.83 8.48 3.83
C ILE A 31 12.82 8.32 2.68
N GLN A 32 13.26 7.93 1.49
CA GLN A 32 12.41 7.80 0.31
C GLN A 32 11.30 6.74 0.46
N PRO A 33 11.61 5.48 0.84
CA PRO A 33 10.58 4.48 1.08
C PRO A 33 9.64 4.84 2.25
N ILE A 34 10.11 5.61 3.24
CA ILE A 34 9.27 6.11 4.33
C ILE A 34 8.22 7.09 3.81
N ILE A 35 8.64 8.08 3.01
CA ILE A 35 7.72 9.06 2.42
C ILE A 35 6.68 8.36 1.53
N ILE A 36 7.13 7.46 0.64
CA ILE A 36 6.24 6.70 -0.24
C ILE A 36 5.25 5.87 0.60
N GLY A 37 5.73 5.17 1.62
CA GLY A 37 4.90 4.38 2.51
C GLY A 37 3.87 5.21 3.29
N LEU A 38 4.21 6.42 3.72
CA LEU A 38 3.27 7.32 4.38
C LEU A 38 2.18 7.81 3.41
N VAL A 39 2.54 8.17 2.17
CA VAL A 39 1.57 8.54 1.14
C VAL A 39 0.64 7.37 0.84
N LEU A 40 1.18 6.16 0.70
CA LEU A 40 0.39 4.93 0.52
C LEU A 40 -0.55 4.67 1.70
N ALA A 41 -0.10 4.90 2.94
CA ALA A 41 -0.95 4.72 4.11
C ALA A 41 -2.16 5.65 4.09
N VAL A 42 -1.97 6.91 3.67
CA VAL A 42 -3.06 7.88 3.50
C VAL A 42 -4.00 7.44 2.38
N VAL A 43 -3.45 7.17 1.19
CA VAL A 43 -4.24 6.77 0.00
C VAL A 43 -5.02 5.48 0.26
N GLY A 44 -4.37 4.45 0.77
CA GLY A 44 -5.00 3.16 1.08
C GLY A 44 -6.04 3.26 2.19
N THR A 45 -5.90 4.18 3.15
CA THR A 45 -6.93 4.43 4.16
C THR A 45 -8.15 5.16 3.58
N MET A 46 -7.91 6.10 2.66
CA MET A 46 -9.00 6.77 1.93
C MET A 46 -9.78 5.78 1.07
N MET A 47 -9.06 4.92 0.32
CA MET A 47 -9.66 3.87 -0.51
C MET A 47 -10.48 2.88 0.33
N GLU A 48 -9.94 2.47 1.47
CA GLU A 48 -10.66 1.61 2.42
C GLU A 48 -11.98 2.25 2.88
N TYR A 49 -11.98 3.53 3.26
CA TYR A 49 -13.19 4.22 3.68
C TYR A 49 -14.27 4.28 2.57
N LEU A 50 -13.83 4.47 1.34
CA LEU A 50 -14.71 4.56 0.18
C LEU A 50 -15.27 3.18 -0.22
N PHE A 51 -14.41 2.16 -0.31
CA PHE A 51 -14.72 0.91 -1.01
C PHE A 51 -14.86 -0.32 -0.10
N LEU A 52 -14.28 -0.37 1.10
CA LEU A 52 -14.25 -1.59 1.92
C LEU A 52 -15.63 -1.89 2.55
N LYS A 53 -16.20 -3.04 2.17
CA LYS A 53 -17.42 -3.68 2.71
C LYS A 53 -17.25 -5.20 2.63
N GLU A 54 -18.07 -5.95 3.36
CA GLU A 54 -17.99 -7.43 3.41
C GLU A 54 -18.03 -8.11 2.02
N GLY A 55 -18.75 -7.51 1.06
CA GLY A 55 -18.84 -8.01 -0.32
C GLY A 55 -17.80 -7.45 -1.30
N THR A 56 -16.98 -6.47 -0.91
CA THR A 56 -16.09 -5.74 -1.83
C THR A 56 -14.61 -5.93 -1.51
N VAL A 57 -14.25 -6.87 -0.63
CA VAL A 57 -12.86 -7.12 -0.21
C VAL A 57 -11.92 -7.30 -1.41
N TRP A 58 -12.28 -8.16 -2.36
CA TRP A 58 -11.47 -8.42 -3.55
C TRP A 58 -11.34 -7.18 -4.45
N LEU A 59 -12.42 -6.42 -4.61
CA LEU A 59 -12.40 -5.18 -5.39
C LEU A 59 -11.52 -4.12 -4.72
N SER A 60 -11.64 -3.95 -3.40
CA SER A 60 -10.81 -3.02 -2.62
C SER A 60 -9.34 -3.41 -2.75
N THR A 61 -8.99 -4.68 -2.55
CA THR A 61 -7.62 -5.18 -2.72
C THR A 61 -7.07 -4.89 -4.12
N PHE A 62 -7.87 -5.10 -5.17
CA PHE A 62 -7.43 -4.82 -6.53
C PHE A 62 -7.19 -3.32 -6.75
N LEU A 63 -8.08 -2.47 -6.25
CA LEU A 63 -7.93 -1.01 -6.33
C LEU A 63 -6.73 -0.52 -5.53
N ASP A 64 -6.50 -1.07 -4.34
CA ASP A 64 -5.34 -0.76 -3.50
C ASP A 64 -4.03 -1.18 -4.18
N PHE A 65 -4.01 -2.35 -4.83
CA PHE A 65 -2.89 -2.79 -5.66
C PHE A 65 -2.58 -1.80 -6.80
N VAL A 66 -3.60 -1.42 -7.58
CA VAL A 66 -3.44 -0.48 -8.70
C VAL A 66 -2.98 0.88 -8.19
N ALA A 67 -3.60 1.40 -7.14
CA ALA A 67 -3.22 2.65 -6.52
C ALA A 67 -1.78 2.60 -6.01
N ALA A 68 -1.38 1.51 -5.36
CA ALA A 68 -0.02 1.33 -4.86
C ALA A 68 1.01 1.31 -5.99
N THR A 69 0.78 0.55 -7.06
CA THR A 69 1.66 0.54 -8.24
C THR A 69 1.82 1.93 -8.85
N VAL A 70 0.71 2.65 -9.04
CA VAL A 70 0.72 3.99 -9.62
C VAL A 70 1.45 4.98 -8.71
N VAL A 71 1.15 4.99 -7.41
CA VAL A 71 1.78 5.90 -6.44
C VAL A 71 3.28 5.64 -6.34
N VAL A 72 3.71 4.38 -6.21
CA VAL A 72 5.13 4.01 -6.11
C VAL A 72 5.88 4.41 -7.37
N TYR A 73 5.29 4.17 -8.55
CA TYR A 73 5.93 4.53 -9.82
C TYR A 73 6.06 6.06 -9.98
N ILE A 74 4.97 6.80 -9.78
CA ILE A 74 4.98 8.26 -9.95
C ILE A 74 5.90 8.93 -8.93
N LEU A 75 5.81 8.55 -7.65
CA LEU A 75 6.69 9.14 -6.63
C LEU A 75 8.15 8.73 -6.84
N GLY A 76 8.41 7.49 -7.27
CA GLY A 76 9.75 7.05 -7.62
C GLY A 76 10.39 7.89 -8.73
N LEU A 77 9.60 8.33 -9.73
CA LEU A 77 10.08 9.22 -10.79
C LEU A 77 10.36 10.65 -10.31
N TRP A 78 9.66 11.12 -9.28
CA TRP A 78 9.82 12.47 -8.73
C TRP A 78 10.97 12.57 -7.71
N MET A 79 11.42 11.45 -7.16
CA MET A 79 12.46 11.42 -6.15
C MET A 79 13.86 11.40 -6.76
N GLU A 80 14.66 12.39 -6.38
CA GLU A 80 16.04 12.50 -6.86
C GLU A 80 16.89 11.29 -6.43
N GLY A 81 17.58 10.68 -7.39
CA GLY A 81 18.42 9.50 -7.17
C GLY A 81 17.66 8.18 -6.98
N ALA A 82 16.32 8.18 -6.99
CA ALA A 82 15.55 6.95 -6.97
C ALA A 82 15.46 6.34 -8.38
N VAL A 83 15.62 5.02 -8.47
CA VAL A 83 15.43 4.24 -9.70
C VAL A 83 14.36 3.20 -9.42
N VAL A 84 13.12 3.53 -9.79
CA VAL A 84 11.97 2.64 -9.68
C VAL A 84 11.44 2.36 -11.08
N THR A 85 11.65 1.15 -11.58
CA THR A 85 11.10 0.76 -12.88
C THR A 85 9.60 0.47 -12.75
N PHE A 86 8.87 0.50 -13.87
CA PHE A 86 7.46 0.12 -13.88
C PHE A 86 7.25 -1.31 -13.32
N LEU A 87 8.12 -2.24 -13.69
CA LEU A 87 8.10 -3.61 -13.17
C LEU A 87 8.37 -3.64 -11.66
N GLY A 88 9.31 -2.83 -11.17
CA GLY A 88 9.58 -2.68 -9.74
C GLY A 88 8.35 -2.18 -8.98
N ALA A 89 7.71 -1.11 -9.46
CA ALA A 89 6.49 -0.57 -8.86
C ALA A 89 5.31 -1.56 -8.91
N LEU A 90 5.19 -2.34 -9.98
CA LEU A 90 4.19 -3.41 -10.10
C LEU A 90 4.40 -4.47 -9.00
N LEU A 91 5.63 -4.96 -8.84
CA LEU A 91 5.97 -5.97 -7.83
C LEU A 91 5.77 -5.44 -6.39
N VAL A 92 6.16 -4.20 -6.12
CA VAL A 92 5.88 -3.54 -4.83
C VAL A 92 4.38 -3.46 -4.58
N GLY A 93 3.61 -3.06 -5.60
CA GLY A 93 2.15 -3.04 -5.54
C GLY A 93 1.58 -4.40 -5.20
N ILE A 94 2.08 -5.49 -5.79
CA ILE A 94 1.63 -6.86 -5.49
C ILE A 94 1.89 -7.18 -4.01
N PHE A 95 3.09 -6.91 -3.48
CA PHE A 95 3.40 -7.16 -2.07
C PHE A 95 2.49 -6.37 -1.13
N LEU A 96 2.23 -5.10 -1.44
CA LEU A 96 1.28 -4.28 -0.70
C LEU A 96 -0.14 -4.83 -0.79
N GLY A 97 -0.62 -5.15 -2.00
CA GLY A 97 -1.96 -5.71 -2.20
C GLY A 97 -2.17 -7.02 -1.45
N ILE A 98 -1.19 -7.91 -1.43
CA ILE A 98 -1.23 -9.15 -0.63
C ILE A 98 -1.36 -8.82 0.86
N SER A 99 -0.50 -7.93 1.37
CA SER A 99 -0.55 -7.52 2.78
C SER A 99 -1.91 -6.90 3.14
N GLU A 100 -2.42 -6.01 2.29
CA GLU A 100 -3.69 -5.33 2.52
C GLU A 100 -4.88 -6.29 2.42
N HIS A 101 -4.82 -7.32 1.56
CA HIS A 101 -5.84 -8.34 1.49
C HIS A 101 -6.03 -9.06 2.84
N PHE A 102 -4.93 -9.41 3.51
CA PHE A 102 -4.99 -9.99 4.85
C PHE A 102 -5.59 -9.02 5.87
N THR A 103 -5.23 -7.73 5.80
CA THR A 103 -5.80 -6.70 6.66
C THR A 103 -7.31 -6.55 6.44
N HIS A 104 -7.76 -6.49 5.19
CA HIS A 104 -9.18 -6.39 4.84
C HIS A 104 -9.98 -7.61 5.32
N LEU A 105 -9.46 -8.83 5.12
CA LEU A 105 -10.06 -10.06 5.62
C LEU A 105 -10.16 -10.07 7.15
N PHE A 106 -9.11 -9.63 7.85
CA PHE A 106 -9.11 -9.52 9.31
C PHE A 106 -10.17 -8.54 9.80
N LEU A 107 -10.29 -7.37 9.16
CA LEU A 107 -11.26 -6.34 9.54
C LEU A 107 -12.71 -6.77 9.32
N VAL A 108 -12.98 -7.41 8.18
CA VAL A 108 -14.31 -7.98 7.87
C VAL A 108 -14.68 -9.06 8.87
N ARG A 109 -13.80 -10.03 9.13
CA ARG A 109 -14.08 -11.12 10.10
C ARG A 109 -14.24 -10.63 11.53
N ALA A 110 -13.57 -9.54 11.91
CA ALA A 110 -13.66 -8.97 13.24
C ALA A 110 -14.90 -8.07 13.43
N ASN A 111 -15.78 -7.92 12.43
CA ASN A 111 -16.87 -6.92 12.40
C ASN A 111 -16.36 -5.50 12.74
N LYS A 112 -15.09 -5.21 12.43
CA LYS A 112 -14.45 -3.91 12.68
C LYS A 112 -14.51 -3.00 11.45
N THR A 113 -15.27 -3.37 10.43
CA THR A 113 -15.47 -2.52 9.27
C THR A 113 -16.37 -1.35 9.66
N GLN A 114 -15.94 -0.13 9.35
CA GLN A 114 -16.69 1.10 9.66
C GLN A 114 -18.09 1.12 9.03
N LYS A 115 -18.32 0.30 7.99
CA LYS A 115 -19.59 0.16 7.26
C LYS A 115 -20.46 -1.03 7.69
N SER A 116 -20.03 -1.89 8.62
CA SER A 116 -20.86 -3.00 9.15
C SER A 116 -21.94 -2.51 10.12
N TYR A 117 -21.85 -1.26 10.60
CA TYR A 117 -22.82 -0.67 11.53
C TYR A 117 -23.86 0.27 10.87
N GLN A 118 -23.99 0.24 9.53
CA GLN A 118 -25.04 0.96 8.80
C GLN A 118 -25.90 0.01 7.97
#